data_AF-A0A927JJS9-F1
#
_entry.id   AF-A0A927JJS9-F1
#
_cell.length_a   1.000
_cell.length_b   1.000
_cell.length_c   1.000
_cell.angle_alpha   90.00
_cell.angle_beta   90.00
_cell.angle_gamma   90.00
#
_symmetry.space_group_name_H-M   'P 1'
#
loop_
_entity.id
_entity.type
_entity.pdbx_description
1 polymer ?
#
loop_
_entity_poly.entity_id
_entity_poly.type
_entity_poly.pdbx_seq_one_letter_code
_entity_poly.pdbx_strand_id
1 'polypeptide(L)'
;MKTPLFAALLLATTVTASPVAAQQAISASDRQQGNAAHPQLMAEFGGAYTGPQAAYVARIGKQVAVKSGLSNAAGDFTVTTLNSPVENAFAIPGGYIYITRQLLALMNSDAELASVLGHEVGHVAARHAASRNKRSTIGSVLAAAASMATGSELAGRAIGTGAQLYTLKYGRDQEYQADALGVRYMTAAGYDPYAAADILSALDASTGLASNGTGRSQPTWMSSHPNSADRVRRAVELAAATGRPETTPPQDVRFLRMLDGLPYGQGRQVIRIATVGPRDTVDTLSARMAGDTKRERFMVLNGLTDDRPLAPGSLVKLVVAA
;
A
#
# COMPACT_ATOMS: atom_id res chain seq x y z
N MET A 1 69.17 -6.80 -0.28
CA MET A 1 67.91 -6.84 0.48
C MET A 1 66.78 -7.11 -0.51
N LYS A 2 66.06 -8.23 -0.38
CA LYS A 2 64.98 -8.65 -1.28
C LYS A 2 63.64 -8.33 -0.63
N THR A 3 62.87 -7.40 -1.20
CA THR A 3 61.49 -7.10 -0.80
C THR A 3 60.54 -8.05 -1.55
N PRO A 4 59.66 -8.81 -0.89
CA PRO A 4 58.65 -9.60 -1.60
C PRO A 4 57.45 -8.72 -1.94
N LEU A 5 57.05 -8.70 -3.22
CA LEU A 5 55.76 -8.18 -3.67
C LEU A 5 54.67 -9.17 -3.25
N PHE A 6 53.75 -8.75 -2.37
CA PHE A 6 52.49 -9.46 -2.13
C PHE A 6 51.49 -9.04 -3.22
N ALA A 7 51.15 -9.97 -4.12
CA ALA A 7 50.02 -9.81 -5.04
C ALA A 7 48.72 -10.07 -4.26
N ALA A 8 47.92 -9.03 -4.04
CA ALA A 8 46.58 -9.16 -3.48
C ALA A 8 45.64 -9.72 -4.56
N LEU A 9 45.20 -10.97 -4.38
CA LEU A 9 44.20 -11.61 -5.22
C LEU A 9 42.81 -11.06 -4.83
N LEU A 10 42.26 -10.13 -5.62
CA LEU A 10 40.85 -9.74 -5.48
C LEU A 10 39.97 -10.91 -5.94
N LEU A 11 39.34 -11.61 -4.98
CA LEU A 11 38.20 -12.47 -5.28
C LEU A 11 36.99 -11.58 -5.56
N ALA A 12 36.64 -11.41 -6.83
CA ALA A 12 35.34 -10.88 -7.23
C ALA A 12 34.27 -11.95 -6.91
N THR A 13 33.58 -11.81 -5.78
CA THR A 13 32.40 -12.62 -5.48
C THR A 13 31.23 -12.10 -6.32
N THR A 14 30.97 -12.76 -7.46
CA THR A 14 29.74 -12.56 -8.21
C THR A 14 28.57 -13.04 -7.35
N VAL A 15 27.79 -12.10 -6.80
CA VAL A 15 26.50 -12.42 -6.19
C VAL A 15 25.55 -12.84 -7.30
N THR A 16 25.44 -14.14 -7.55
CA THR A 16 24.40 -14.67 -8.43
C THR A 16 23.06 -14.52 -7.72
N ALA A 17 22.22 -13.60 -8.18
CA ALA A 17 20.84 -13.52 -7.71
C ALA A 17 20.19 -14.90 -7.86
N SER A 18 19.71 -15.48 -6.76
CA SER A 18 18.98 -16.75 -6.83
C SER A 18 17.79 -16.59 -7.78
N PRO A 19 17.53 -17.56 -8.68
CA PRO A 19 16.38 -17.48 -9.55
C PRO A 19 15.12 -17.42 -8.68
N VAL A 20 14.36 -16.33 -8.82
CA VAL A 20 13.05 -16.22 -8.18
C VAL A 20 12.20 -17.36 -8.74
N ALA A 21 11.77 -18.28 -7.87
CA ALA A 21 10.91 -19.38 -8.27
C ALA A 21 9.75 -18.85 -9.14
N ALA A 22 9.45 -19.53 -10.25
CA ALA A 22 8.40 -19.11 -11.16
C ALA A 22 7.09 -18.88 -10.39
N GLN A 23 6.58 -17.65 -10.44
CA GLN A 23 5.33 -17.27 -9.80
C GLN A 23 4.21 -18.17 -10.36
N GLN A 24 3.43 -18.81 -9.49
CA GLN A 24 2.33 -19.66 -9.96
C GLN A 24 1.16 -18.80 -10.40
N ALA A 25 0.63 -19.06 -11.59
CA ALA A 25 -0.54 -18.36 -12.12
C ALA A 25 -1.77 -18.53 -11.22
N ILE A 26 -2.71 -17.58 -11.28
CA ILE A 26 -3.98 -17.64 -10.55
C ILE A 26 -4.76 -18.90 -10.94
N SER A 27 -4.95 -19.81 -10.00
CA SER A 27 -5.65 -21.07 -10.21
C SER A 27 -7.18 -20.91 -10.12
N ALA A 28 -7.92 -21.94 -10.53
CA ALA A 28 -9.38 -21.99 -10.34
C ALA A 28 -9.76 -21.98 -8.85
N SER A 29 -8.98 -22.64 -8.00
CA SER A 29 -9.19 -22.64 -6.54
C SER A 29 -8.95 -21.26 -5.94
N ASP A 30 -7.91 -20.54 -6.39
CA ASP A 30 -7.65 -19.17 -5.96
C ASP A 30 -8.83 -18.25 -6.30
N ARG A 31 -9.38 -18.35 -7.52
CA ARG A 31 -10.57 -17.60 -7.94
C ARG A 31 -11.78 -17.92 -7.07
N GLN A 32 -12.04 -19.21 -6.81
CA GLN A 32 -13.17 -19.62 -5.97
C GLN A 32 -13.06 -19.04 -4.55
N GLN A 33 -11.88 -19.10 -3.94
CA GLN A 33 -11.63 -18.54 -2.60
C GLN A 33 -11.82 -17.02 -2.59
N GLY A 34 -11.24 -16.32 -3.57
CA GLY A 34 -11.39 -14.87 -3.72
C GLY A 34 -12.85 -14.44 -3.88
N ASN A 35 -13.59 -15.12 -4.76
CA ASN A 35 -15.02 -14.86 -5.01
C ASN A 35 -15.86 -15.04 -3.74
N ALA A 36 -15.56 -16.07 -2.94
CA ALA A 36 -16.29 -16.33 -1.69
C ALA A 36 -16.02 -15.28 -0.61
N ALA A 37 -14.77 -14.80 -0.50
CA ALA A 37 -14.38 -13.81 0.50
C ALA A 37 -14.81 -12.37 0.11
N HIS A 38 -14.76 -12.02 -1.17
CA HIS A 38 -14.91 -10.65 -1.66
C HIS A 38 -16.13 -9.88 -1.09
N PRO A 39 -17.37 -10.43 -1.08
CA PRO A 39 -18.53 -9.71 -0.54
C PRO A 39 -18.41 -9.40 0.96
N GLN A 40 -17.85 -10.33 1.74
CA GLN A 40 -17.66 -10.16 3.19
C GLN A 40 -16.64 -9.04 3.47
N LEU A 41 -15.58 -8.97 2.67
CA LEU A 41 -14.54 -7.95 2.80
C LEU A 41 -15.03 -6.57 2.39
N MET A 42 -15.86 -6.49 1.35
CA MET A 42 -16.54 -5.25 1.04
C MET A 42 -17.42 -4.78 2.19
N ALA A 43 -18.21 -5.67 2.80
CA ALA A 43 -19.07 -5.31 3.92
C ALA A 43 -18.29 -4.82 5.15
N GLU A 44 -17.19 -5.49 5.50
CA GLU A 44 -16.35 -5.14 6.64
C GLU A 44 -15.73 -3.72 6.53
N PHE A 45 -15.34 -3.31 5.31
CA PHE A 45 -14.64 -2.04 5.08
C PHE A 45 -15.53 -0.93 4.52
N GLY A 46 -16.84 -0.97 4.81
CA GLY A 46 -17.77 0.11 4.46
C GLY A 46 -18.20 0.16 2.98
N GLY A 47 -17.97 -0.93 2.24
CA GLY A 47 -18.33 -1.08 0.83
C GLY A 47 -17.28 -0.52 -0.14
N ALA A 48 -17.59 -0.61 -1.43
CA ALA A 48 -16.75 -0.04 -2.47
C ALA A 48 -16.91 1.49 -2.52
N TYR A 49 -15.79 2.19 -2.56
CA TYR A 49 -15.73 3.56 -3.03
C TYR A 49 -15.76 3.56 -4.55
N THR A 50 -16.54 4.46 -5.16
CA THR A 50 -16.79 4.48 -6.61
C THR A 50 -16.53 5.85 -7.22
N GLY A 51 -16.49 5.93 -8.55
CA GLY A 51 -16.26 7.18 -9.28
C GLY A 51 -14.87 7.29 -9.91
N PRO A 52 -14.50 8.47 -10.43
CA PRO A 52 -13.27 8.67 -11.20
C PRO A 52 -11.99 8.33 -10.42
N GLN A 53 -11.96 8.64 -9.14
CA GLN A 53 -10.86 8.32 -8.23
C GLN A 53 -10.65 6.80 -8.09
N ALA A 54 -11.73 6.03 -7.87
CA ALA A 54 -11.65 4.57 -7.79
C ALA A 54 -11.21 3.94 -9.14
N ALA A 55 -11.70 4.46 -10.27
CA ALA A 55 -11.27 4.02 -11.60
C ALA A 55 -9.78 4.30 -11.85
N TYR A 56 -9.27 5.43 -11.35
CA TYR A 56 -7.86 5.79 -11.42
C TYR A 56 -6.99 4.80 -10.64
N VAL A 57 -7.37 4.50 -9.39
CA VAL A 57 -6.70 3.50 -8.55
C VAL A 57 -6.71 2.14 -9.21
N ALA A 58 -7.85 1.72 -9.75
CA ALA A 58 -7.99 0.43 -10.40
C ALA A 58 -7.07 0.28 -11.63
N ARG A 59 -6.90 1.35 -12.41
CA ARG A 59 -5.98 1.38 -13.54
C ARG A 59 -4.54 1.16 -13.10
N ILE A 60 -4.06 1.89 -12.09
CA ILE A 60 -2.68 1.76 -11.59
C ILE A 60 -2.46 0.37 -10.98
N GLY A 61 -3.37 -0.09 -10.13
CA GLY A 61 -3.26 -1.40 -9.50
C GLY A 61 -3.17 -2.54 -10.52
N LYS A 62 -4.00 -2.50 -11.57
CA LYS A 62 -3.96 -3.48 -12.66
C LYS A 62 -2.63 -3.44 -13.43
N GLN A 63 -2.11 -2.25 -13.72
CA GLN A 63 -0.83 -2.08 -14.42
C GLN A 63 0.35 -2.67 -13.64
N VAL A 64 0.35 -2.54 -12.32
CA VAL A 64 1.38 -3.14 -11.46
C VAL A 64 1.14 -4.65 -11.32
N ALA A 65 -0.10 -5.07 -11.10
CA ALA A 65 -0.43 -6.47 -10.84
C ALA A 65 -0.05 -7.41 -12.01
N VAL A 66 -0.22 -6.97 -13.26
CA VAL A 66 0.20 -7.77 -14.44
C VAL A 66 1.71 -7.99 -14.50
N LYS A 67 2.53 -7.17 -13.83
CA LYS A 67 3.99 -7.36 -13.75
C LYS A 67 4.41 -8.45 -12.76
N SER A 68 3.47 -8.98 -11.99
CA SER A 68 3.74 -10.07 -11.04
C SER A 68 3.94 -11.44 -11.68
N GLY A 69 3.46 -11.64 -12.91
CA GLY A 69 3.42 -12.95 -13.55
C GLY A 69 2.29 -13.87 -13.04
N LEU A 70 1.43 -13.40 -12.14
CA LEU A 70 0.24 -14.15 -11.69
C LEU A 70 -0.82 -14.30 -12.80
N SER A 71 -0.91 -13.30 -13.67
CA SER A 71 -1.66 -13.34 -14.94
C SER A 71 -1.13 -12.24 -15.86
N ASN A 72 -1.22 -12.48 -17.17
CA ASN A 72 -0.92 -11.50 -18.21
C ASN A 72 -2.15 -10.65 -18.59
N ALA A 73 -3.35 -11.01 -18.11
CA ALA A 73 -4.59 -10.30 -18.42
C ALA A 73 -4.94 -9.34 -17.28
N ALA A 74 -4.99 -8.04 -17.57
CA ALA A 74 -5.43 -7.03 -16.59
C ALA A 74 -6.87 -7.27 -16.07
N GLY A 75 -7.70 -8.00 -16.84
CA GLY A 75 -9.05 -8.39 -16.46
C GLY A 75 -9.12 -9.47 -15.37
N ASP A 76 -8.04 -10.22 -15.14
CA ASP A 76 -7.98 -11.20 -14.04
C ASP A 76 -7.76 -10.56 -12.67
N PHE A 77 -7.47 -9.25 -12.62
CA PHE A 77 -7.27 -8.52 -11.37
C PHE A 77 -8.47 -7.63 -11.06
N THR A 78 -9.00 -7.74 -9.86
CA THR A 78 -10.04 -6.87 -9.31
C THR A 78 -9.41 -5.96 -8.27
N VAL A 79 -9.27 -4.68 -8.62
CA VAL A 79 -8.72 -3.66 -7.72
C VAL A 79 -9.87 -2.81 -7.20
N THR A 80 -10.07 -2.80 -5.89
CA THR A 80 -11.20 -2.11 -5.25
C THR A 80 -10.71 -1.08 -4.23
N THR A 81 -11.11 0.17 -4.43
CA THR A 81 -11.00 1.18 -3.38
C THR A 81 -12.13 0.96 -2.37
N LEU A 82 -11.81 0.81 -1.10
CA LEU A 82 -12.75 0.59 -0.01
C LEU A 82 -13.12 1.93 0.66
N ASN A 83 -14.40 2.11 0.97
CA ASN A 83 -14.91 3.31 1.64
C ASN A 83 -14.66 3.26 3.16
N SER A 84 -13.42 3.00 3.54
CA SER A 84 -12.98 2.91 4.93
C SER A 84 -12.08 4.09 5.31
N PRO A 85 -12.29 4.69 6.50
CA PRO A 85 -11.44 5.72 7.06
C PRO A 85 -10.23 5.16 7.84
N VAL A 86 -9.94 3.86 7.73
CA VAL A 86 -8.74 3.22 8.30
C VAL A 86 -7.67 3.16 7.23
N GLU A 87 -6.43 3.49 7.54
CA GLU A 87 -5.29 3.36 6.63
C GLU A 87 -4.96 1.88 6.41
N ASN A 88 -5.39 1.30 5.28
CA ASN A 88 -5.18 -0.12 5.01
C ASN A 88 -5.12 -0.44 3.50
N ALA A 89 -4.45 -1.53 3.17
CA ALA A 89 -4.41 -2.17 1.87
C ALA A 89 -4.12 -3.66 2.08
N PHE A 90 -4.61 -4.51 1.18
CA PHE A 90 -4.35 -5.94 1.22
C PHE A 90 -4.68 -6.60 -0.12
N ALA A 91 -4.15 -7.80 -0.35
CA ALA A 91 -4.57 -8.64 -1.46
C ALA A 91 -4.87 -10.08 -1.00
N ILE A 92 -5.78 -10.74 -1.70
CA ILE A 92 -6.17 -12.13 -1.45
C ILE A 92 -6.03 -12.94 -2.75
N PRO A 93 -6.01 -14.29 -2.68
CA PRO A 93 -6.02 -15.14 -3.86
C PRO A 93 -7.17 -14.81 -4.83
N GLY A 94 -6.97 -15.11 -6.12
CA GLY A 94 -7.97 -14.86 -7.16
C GLY A 94 -7.86 -13.51 -7.86
N GLY A 95 -6.79 -12.75 -7.59
CA GLY A 95 -6.53 -11.46 -8.25
C GLY A 95 -7.19 -10.26 -7.58
N TYR A 96 -7.67 -10.39 -6.35
CA TYR A 96 -8.34 -9.32 -5.61
C TYR A 96 -7.33 -8.48 -4.81
N ILE A 97 -7.36 -7.17 -5.03
CA ILE A 97 -6.46 -6.19 -4.43
C ILE A 97 -7.31 -5.05 -3.89
N TYR A 98 -7.03 -4.60 -2.68
CA TYR A 98 -7.82 -3.59 -1.99
C TYR A 98 -6.94 -2.50 -1.41
N ILE A 99 -7.48 -1.29 -1.38
CA ILE A 99 -6.90 -0.15 -0.69
C ILE A 99 -8.02 0.72 -0.14
N THR A 100 -7.86 1.27 1.05
CA THR A 100 -8.85 2.17 1.63
C THR A 100 -8.67 3.61 1.14
N ARG A 101 -9.77 4.38 1.10
CA ARG A 101 -9.70 5.82 0.81
C ARG A 101 -8.78 6.57 1.78
N GLN A 102 -8.67 6.12 3.03
CA GLN A 102 -7.80 6.78 4.01
C GLN A 102 -6.32 6.60 3.69
N LEU A 103 -5.89 5.39 3.31
CA LEU A 103 -4.49 5.18 2.92
C LEU A 103 -4.16 5.94 1.63
N LEU A 104 -5.12 6.03 0.70
CA LEU A 104 -4.95 6.83 -0.51
C LEU A 104 -4.71 8.32 -0.21
N ALA A 105 -5.35 8.87 0.83
CA ALA A 105 -5.15 10.27 1.23
C ALA A 105 -3.74 10.56 1.79
N LEU A 106 -3.06 9.54 2.35
CA LEU A 106 -1.70 9.66 2.86
C LEU A 106 -0.67 9.80 1.73
N MET A 107 -0.91 9.16 0.59
CA MET A 107 0.02 9.08 -0.53
C MET A 107 0.21 10.43 -1.26
N ASN A 108 1.37 10.65 -1.88
CA ASN A 108 1.70 11.86 -2.63
C ASN A 108 2.02 11.63 -4.12
N SER A 109 2.03 10.38 -4.59
CA SER A 109 2.29 10.08 -5.99
C SER A 109 1.64 8.78 -6.49
N ASP A 110 1.54 8.65 -7.81
CA ASP A 110 1.17 7.39 -8.46
C ASP A 110 2.13 6.25 -8.08
N ALA A 111 3.41 6.58 -7.85
CA ALA A 111 4.44 5.62 -7.50
C ALA A 111 4.26 5.06 -6.09
N GLU A 112 3.85 5.87 -5.12
CA GLU A 112 3.55 5.39 -3.77
C GLU A 112 2.34 4.44 -3.77
N LEU A 113 1.31 4.77 -4.56
CA LEU A 113 0.18 3.87 -4.78
C LEU A 113 0.64 2.56 -5.45
N ALA A 114 1.43 2.66 -6.51
CA ALA A 114 1.97 1.51 -7.22
C ALA A 114 2.83 0.62 -6.31
N SER A 115 3.63 1.22 -5.42
CA SER A 115 4.44 0.52 -4.43
C SER A 115 3.57 -0.31 -3.49
N VAL A 116 2.58 0.31 -2.83
CA VAL A 116 1.70 -0.39 -1.89
C VAL A 116 0.94 -1.51 -2.58
N LEU A 117 0.33 -1.24 -3.74
CA LEU A 117 -0.42 -2.28 -4.47
C LEU A 117 0.51 -3.40 -4.97
N GLY A 118 1.73 -3.07 -5.40
CA GLY A 118 2.75 -4.02 -5.80
C GLY A 118 3.22 -4.91 -4.66
N HIS A 119 3.39 -4.34 -3.46
CA HIS A 119 3.71 -5.05 -2.23
C HIS A 119 2.62 -6.07 -1.86
N GLU A 120 1.35 -5.66 -1.90
CA GLU A 120 0.23 -6.57 -1.65
C GLU A 120 0.16 -7.72 -2.66
N VAL A 121 0.37 -7.42 -3.94
CA VAL A 121 0.50 -8.45 -4.98
C VAL A 121 1.71 -9.35 -4.71
N GLY A 122 2.81 -8.80 -4.20
CA GLY A 122 3.99 -9.54 -3.74
C GLY A 122 3.66 -10.61 -2.70
N HIS A 123 2.83 -10.29 -1.71
CA HIS A 123 2.38 -11.27 -0.70
C HIS A 123 1.61 -12.44 -1.30
N VAL A 124 0.68 -12.16 -2.23
CA VAL A 124 -0.09 -13.21 -2.92
C VAL A 124 0.83 -14.05 -3.81
N ALA A 125 1.69 -13.37 -4.57
CA ALA A 125 2.62 -13.97 -5.50
C ALA A 125 3.64 -14.89 -4.80
N ALA A 126 4.08 -14.54 -3.58
CA ALA A 126 4.97 -15.35 -2.75
C ALA A 126 4.22 -16.32 -1.82
N ARG A 127 2.88 -16.39 -1.91
CA ARG A 127 2.02 -17.26 -1.09
C ARG A 127 2.19 -17.06 0.42
N HIS A 128 2.53 -15.85 0.86
CA HIS A 128 2.76 -15.56 2.27
C HIS A 128 1.54 -15.84 3.15
N ALA A 129 0.32 -15.63 2.64
CA ALA A 129 -0.91 -16.00 3.35
C ALA A 129 -1.11 -17.52 3.46
N ALA A 130 -0.72 -18.30 2.44
CA ALA A 130 -0.84 -19.75 2.45
C ALA A 130 0.27 -20.43 3.28
N SER A 131 1.49 -19.88 3.26
CA SER A 131 2.62 -20.38 4.07
C SER A 131 2.40 -20.21 5.57
N ARG A 132 1.62 -19.19 5.97
CA ARG A 132 1.13 -19.00 7.34
C ARG A 132 0.09 -20.04 7.78
N ASN A 133 -0.63 -20.63 6.82
CA ASN A 133 -1.85 -21.39 7.08
C ASN A 133 -1.66 -22.91 6.88
N LYS A 134 -0.60 -23.51 7.43
CA LYS A 134 -0.52 -24.98 7.54
C LYS A 134 -1.60 -25.57 8.47
N ARG A 135 -2.33 -24.74 9.23
CA ARG A 135 -3.54 -25.09 9.99
C ARG A 135 -4.49 -23.87 10.07
N SER A 136 -5.68 -23.94 9.43
CA SER A 136 -6.96 -23.40 9.95
C SER A 136 -7.67 -22.14 9.39
N THR A 137 -7.11 -21.17 8.65
CA THR A 137 -7.86 -19.89 8.43
C THR A 137 -8.65 -19.76 7.11
N ILE A 138 -8.20 -20.35 6.00
CA ILE A 138 -9.00 -20.35 4.74
C ILE A 138 -10.14 -21.37 4.83
N GLY A 139 -9.92 -22.49 5.53
CA GLY A 139 -10.96 -23.48 5.79
C GLY A 139 -12.14 -22.91 6.59
N SER A 140 -11.90 -21.98 7.52
CA SER A 140 -12.97 -21.36 8.30
C SER A 140 -13.77 -20.32 7.51
N VAL A 141 -13.13 -19.54 6.61
CA VAL A 141 -13.83 -18.64 5.66
C VAL A 141 -14.66 -19.42 4.64
N LEU A 142 -14.13 -20.53 4.10
CA LEU A 142 -14.87 -21.42 3.20
C LEU A 142 -16.03 -22.13 3.93
N ALA A 143 -15.83 -22.56 5.17
CA ALA A 143 -16.90 -23.15 5.99
C ALA A 143 -17.99 -22.13 6.33
N ALA A 144 -17.62 -20.88 6.58
CA ALA A 144 -18.52 -19.74 6.78
C ALA A 144 -19.35 -19.42 5.51
N ALA A 145 -18.71 -19.37 4.33
CA ALA A 145 -19.41 -19.13 3.07
C ALA A 145 -20.38 -20.28 2.70
N ALA A 146 -19.98 -21.54 2.96
CA ALA A 146 -20.83 -22.71 2.74
C ALA A 146 -22.05 -22.77 3.69
N SER A 147 -21.89 -22.31 4.93
CA SER A 147 -22.98 -22.27 5.92
C SER A 147 -24.01 -21.17 5.63
N MET A 148 -23.60 -20.06 4.99
CA MET A 148 -24.52 -19.03 4.50
C MET A 148 -25.37 -19.50 3.30
N ALA A 149 -24.79 -20.30 2.40
CA ALA A 149 -25.52 -20.87 1.26
C ALA A 149 -26.56 -21.94 1.67
N THR A 150 -26.43 -22.50 2.89
CA THR A 150 -27.30 -23.56 3.41
C THR A 150 -28.31 -23.09 4.45
N GLY A 151 -28.33 -21.79 4.81
CA GLY A 151 -29.32 -21.21 5.74
C GLY A 151 -29.20 -21.66 7.19
N SER A 152 -28.05 -22.19 7.61
CA SER A 152 -27.81 -22.69 8.97
C SER A 152 -27.66 -21.57 9.99
N GLU A 153 -28.13 -21.79 11.22
CA GLU A 153 -27.95 -20.92 12.41
C GLU A 153 -26.47 -20.60 12.74
N LEU A 154 -25.53 -21.35 12.15
CA LEU A 154 -24.08 -21.06 12.16
C LEU A 154 -23.67 -19.81 11.36
N ALA A 155 -24.54 -19.28 10.48
CA ALA A 155 -24.28 -18.05 9.73
C ALA A 155 -23.98 -16.84 10.64
N GLY A 156 -24.51 -16.83 11.87
CA GLY A 156 -24.21 -15.78 12.86
C GLY A 156 -22.76 -15.81 13.38
N ARG A 157 -22.05 -16.95 13.30
CA ARG A 157 -20.64 -17.08 13.70
C ARG A 157 -19.65 -16.78 12.57
N ALA A 158 -20.11 -16.81 11.32
CA ALA A 158 -19.32 -16.52 10.11
C ALA A 158 -18.94 -15.03 9.97
N ILE A 159 -19.73 -14.13 10.55
CA ILE A 159 -19.58 -12.67 10.41
C ILE A 159 -18.27 -12.15 11.04
N GLY A 160 -17.60 -12.92 11.91
CA GLY A 160 -16.34 -12.52 12.56
C GLY A 160 -15.06 -13.11 11.97
N THR A 161 -15.12 -14.04 11.00
CA THR A 161 -13.95 -14.84 10.60
C THR A 161 -13.06 -14.15 9.56
N GLY A 162 -13.60 -13.23 8.77
CA GLY A 162 -12.83 -12.43 7.80
C GLY A 162 -11.83 -11.49 8.48
N ALA A 163 -12.22 -10.88 9.61
CA ALA A 163 -11.39 -9.97 10.41
C ALA A 163 -10.07 -10.60 10.90
N GLN A 164 -10.07 -11.92 11.11
CA GLN A 164 -8.93 -12.67 11.68
C GLN A 164 -7.77 -12.86 10.68
N LEU A 165 -8.02 -12.72 9.38
CA LEU A 165 -6.96 -12.70 8.36
C LEU A 165 -6.18 -11.37 8.37
N TYR A 166 -6.79 -10.28 8.86
CA TYR A 166 -6.23 -8.91 8.85
C TYR A 166 -5.44 -8.56 10.11
N THR A 167 -5.56 -9.34 11.18
CA THR A 167 -4.83 -9.13 12.44
C THR A 167 -3.50 -9.87 12.51
N LEU A 168 -3.23 -10.74 11.53
CA LEU A 168 -2.00 -11.54 11.49
C LEU A 168 -0.85 -10.74 10.88
N LYS A 169 0.22 -10.60 11.65
CA LYS A 169 1.44 -9.90 11.23
C LYS A 169 2.26 -10.77 10.27
N TYR A 170 2.76 -10.19 9.19
CA TYR A 170 3.76 -10.85 8.34
C TYR A 170 5.11 -10.92 9.07
N GLY A 171 5.83 -12.02 8.84
CA GLY A 171 7.21 -12.14 9.32
C GLY A 171 8.15 -11.21 8.57
N ARG A 172 9.27 -10.84 9.20
CA ARG A 172 10.28 -9.93 8.62
C ARG A 172 10.75 -10.35 7.22
N ASP A 173 11.06 -11.62 7.02
CA ASP A 173 11.51 -12.13 5.71
C ASP A 173 10.40 -12.07 4.66
N GLN A 174 9.14 -12.24 5.08
CA GLN A 174 7.99 -12.10 4.18
C GLN A 174 7.81 -10.65 3.74
N GLU A 175 7.98 -9.69 4.66
CA GLU A 175 7.96 -8.27 4.31
C GLU A 175 9.13 -7.92 3.38
N TYR A 176 10.35 -8.38 3.65
CA TYR A 176 11.50 -8.11 2.77
C TYR A 176 11.32 -8.71 1.36
N GLN A 177 10.72 -9.89 1.26
CA GLN A 177 10.41 -10.49 -0.03
C GLN A 177 9.29 -9.73 -0.75
N ALA A 178 8.24 -9.32 -0.04
CA ALA A 178 7.15 -8.52 -0.61
C ALA A 178 7.64 -7.13 -1.07
N ASP A 179 8.51 -6.47 -0.29
CA ASP A 179 9.17 -5.21 -0.66
C ASP A 179 9.96 -5.37 -1.97
N ALA A 180 10.79 -6.41 -2.07
CA ALA A 180 11.60 -6.66 -3.26
C ALA A 180 10.74 -6.95 -4.50
N LEU A 181 9.66 -7.73 -4.35
CA LEU A 181 8.71 -7.99 -5.42
C LEU A 181 7.92 -6.73 -5.80
N GLY A 182 7.47 -5.94 -4.83
CA GLY A 182 6.76 -4.69 -5.03
C GLY A 182 7.59 -3.69 -5.83
N VAL A 183 8.84 -3.45 -5.41
CA VAL A 183 9.79 -2.60 -6.15
C VAL A 183 10.01 -3.13 -7.57
N ARG A 184 10.16 -4.45 -7.76
CA ARG A 184 10.28 -5.04 -9.11
C ARG A 184 9.04 -4.76 -9.96
N TYR A 185 7.84 -4.95 -9.43
CA TYR A 185 6.59 -4.80 -10.17
C TYR A 185 6.31 -3.35 -10.53
N MET A 186 6.47 -2.42 -9.59
CA MET A 186 6.26 -1.00 -9.83
C MET A 186 7.28 -0.44 -10.84
N THR A 187 8.56 -0.84 -10.75
CA THR A 187 9.61 -0.46 -11.71
C THR A 187 9.28 -0.97 -13.11
N ALA A 188 8.88 -2.25 -13.22
CA ALA A 188 8.49 -2.84 -14.50
C ALA A 188 7.19 -2.24 -15.09
N ALA A 189 6.42 -1.51 -14.28
CA ALA A 189 5.26 -0.74 -14.69
C ALA A 189 5.59 0.76 -14.96
N GLY A 190 6.84 1.19 -14.77
CA GLY A 190 7.32 2.54 -15.07
C GLY A 190 7.21 3.55 -13.92
N TYR A 191 7.00 3.09 -12.69
CA TYR A 191 6.88 3.94 -11.50
C TYR A 191 8.24 4.14 -10.79
N ASP A 192 8.42 5.29 -10.13
CA ASP A 192 9.67 5.61 -9.40
C ASP A 192 9.86 4.65 -8.21
N PRO A 193 10.90 3.79 -8.21
CA PRO A 193 11.11 2.82 -7.14
C PRO A 193 11.44 3.46 -5.77
N TYR A 194 11.89 4.71 -5.72
CA TYR A 194 12.14 5.40 -4.45
C TYR A 194 10.86 5.64 -3.64
N ALA A 195 9.70 5.66 -4.30
CA ALA A 195 8.41 5.83 -3.64
C ALA A 195 8.06 4.70 -2.66
N ALA A 196 8.73 3.55 -2.76
CA ALA A 196 8.63 2.49 -1.76
C ALA A 196 9.19 2.92 -0.39
N ALA A 197 10.30 3.66 -0.37
CA ALA A 197 10.85 4.22 0.87
C ALA A 197 10.00 5.41 1.37
N ASP A 198 9.49 6.22 0.46
CA ASP A 198 8.68 7.41 0.78
C ASP A 198 7.37 7.02 1.49
N ILE A 199 6.63 6.04 0.95
CA ILE A 199 5.38 5.60 1.57
C ILE A 199 5.58 4.91 2.92
N LEU A 200 6.67 4.15 3.09
CA LEU A 200 7.02 3.57 4.40
C LEU A 200 7.31 4.65 5.44
N SER A 201 8.02 5.72 5.04
CA SER A 201 8.27 6.87 5.91
C SER A 201 6.98 7.62 6.26
N ALA A 202 6.08 7.83 5.28
CA ALA A 202 4.80 8.48 5.49
C ALA A 202 3.88 7.68 6.44
N LEU A 203 3.87 6.35 6.32
CA LEU A 203 3.14 5.46 7.22
C LEU A 203 3.67 5.54 8.66
N ASP A 204 4.99 5.54 8.85
CA ASP A 204 5.61 5.69 10.17
C ASP A 204 5.21 7.02 10.83
N ALA A 205 5.29 8.12 10.07
CA ALA A 205 4.88 9.44 10.51
C ALA A 205 3.38 9.50 10.86
N SER A 206 2.52 8.84 10.08
CA SER A 206 1.08 8.73 10.35
C SER A 206 0.79 7.98 11.65
N THR A 207 1.48 6.86 11.91
CA THR A 207 1.33 6.13 13.19
C THR A 207 1.78 6.97 14.38
N GLY A 208 2.89 7.69 14.24
CA GLY A 208 3.37 8.61 15.27
C GLY A 208 2.31 9.66 15.63
N LEU A 209 1.61 10.21 14.62
CA LEU A 209 0.53 11.16 14.83
C LEU A 209 -0.72 10.51 15.46
N ALA A 210 -1.12 9.33 14.99
CA ALA A 210 -2.30 8.61 15.49
C ALA A 210 -2.15 8.15 16.95
N SER A 211 -0.93 7.82 17.38
CA SER A 211 -0.62 7.41 18.76
C SER A 211 -0.88 8.51 19.79
N ASN A 212 -1.05 9.77 19.35
CA ASN A 212 -1.38 10.92 20.20
C ASN A 212 -2.91 11.15 20.34
N GLY A 213 -3.77 10.34 19.71
CA GLY A 213 -5.22 10.46 19.75
C GLY A 213 -5.93 9.23 20.32
N THR A 214 -7.01 9.43 21.08
CA THR A 214 -7.83 8.36 21.66
C THR A 214 -9.00 8.00 20.74
N GLY A 215 -8.93 6.88 20.01
CA GLY A 215 -10.08 6.43 19.20
C GLY A 215 -9.93 5.07 18.52
N ARG A 216 -10.72 4.10 19.00
CA ARG A 216 -10.99 2.72 18.53
C ARG A 216 -10.06 2.03 17.49
N SER A 217 -9.54 0.91 17.98
CA SER A 217 -8.73 -0.18 17.42
C SER A 217 -9.34 -0.92 16.21
N GLN A 218 -9.18 -0.40 14.99
CA GLN A 218 -9.11 -1.26 13.80
C GLN A 218 -7.64 -1.38 13.36
N PRO A 219 -7.13 -2.58 12.99
CA PRO A 219 -5.75 -2.74 12.56
C PRO A 219 -5.46 -1.86 11.34
N THR A 220 -4.51 -0.94 11.48
CA THR A 220 -3.93 -0.19 10.35
C THR A 220 -3.04 -1.09 9.51
N TRP A 221 -2.62 -0.65 8.33
CA TRP A 221 -1.68 -1.38 7.47
C TRP A 221 -0.42 -1.82 8.24
N MET A 222 0.14 -0.96 9.10
CA MET A 222 1.30 -1.30 9.94
C MET A 222 1.03 -2.36 11.01
N SER A 223 -0.24 -2.63 11.33
CA SER A 223 -0.59 -3.69 12.27
C SER A 223 -0.29 -5.07 11.67
N SER A 224 -0.58 -5.27 10.38
CA SER A 224 -0.27 -6.51 9.64
C SER A 224 1.10 -6.47 8.95
N HIS A 225 1.58 -5.28 8.56
CA HIS A 225 2.85 -5.04 7.88
C HIS A 225 3.80 -4.19 8.76
N PRO A 226 4.44 -4.76 9.78
CA PRO A 226 5.36 -4.00 10.62
C PRO A 226 6.42 -3.27 9.79
N ASN A 227 6.50 -1.96 9.94
CA ASN A 227 7.56 -1.18 9.33
C ASN A 227 8.82 -1.24 10.21
N SER A 228 10.00 -1.13 9.59
CA SER A 228 11.27 -1.03 10.31
C SER A 228 12.24 -0.16 9.52
N ALA A 229 13.20 0.46 10.19
CA ALA A 229 14.28 1.20 9.53
C ALA A 229 15.02 0.35 8.48
N ASP A 230 15.09 -0.97 8.70
CA ASP A 230 15.68 -1.91 7.74
C ASP A 230 14.90 -1.98 6.42
N ARG A 231 13.57 -1.95 6.47
CA ARG A 231 12.73 -1.96 5.25
C ARG A 231 12.97 -0.69 4.42
N VAL A 232 12.99 0.48 5.07
CA VAL A 232 13.28 1.75 4.38
C VAL A 232 14.65 1.72 3.73
N ARG A 233 15.71 1.32 4.45
CA ARG A 233 17.06 1.21 3.87
C ARG A 233 17.10 0.26 2.68
N ARG A 234 16.48 -0.92 2.78
CA ARG A 234 16.44 -1.91 1.70
C ARG A 234 15.66 -1.42 0.49
N ALA A 235 14.55 -0.70 0.69
CA ALA A 235 13.80 -0.08 -0.40
C ALA A 235 14.67 0.93 -1.17
N VAL A 236 15.46 1.74 -0.47
CA VAL A 236 16.45 2.65 -1.10
C VAL A 236 17.53 1.88 -1.86
N GLU A 237 18.08 0.80 -1.29
CA GLU A 237 19.08 -0.05 -1.97
C GLU A 237 18.53 -0.67 -3.25
N LEU A 238 17.30 -1.20 -3.22
CA LEU A 238 16.61 -1.76 -4.38
C LEU A 238 16.31 -0.69 -5.44
N ALA A 239 15.90 0.50 -5.02
CA ALA A 239 15.64 1.63 -5.91
C ALA A 239 16.92 2.11 -6.61
N ALA A 240 18.04 2.21 -5.88
CA ALA A 240 19.33 2.59 -6.44
C ALA A 240 19.81 1.62 -7.53
N ALA A 241 19.48 0.32 -7.41
CA ALA A 241 19.86 -0.70 -8.38
C ALA A 241 19.02 -0.68 -9.69
N THR A 242 17.86 0.00 -9.68
CA THR A 242 16.90 -0.01 -10.81
C THR A 242 16.92 1.27 -11.63
N GLY A 243 17.40 2.38 -11.07
CA GLY A 243 17.43 3.70 -11.71
C GLY A 243 16.08 4.43 -11.65
N ARG A 244 16.08 5.76 -11.81
CA ARG A 244 14.86 6.58 -11.78
C ARG A 244 14.32 6.79 -13.19
N PRO A 245 13.08 6.37 -13.49
CA PRO A 245 12.46 6.74 -14.76
C PRO A 245 12.15 8.24 -14.78
N GLU A 246 12.67 8.96 -15.78
CA GLU A 246 12.25 10.34 -16.04
C GLU A 246 10.80 10.34 -16.53
N THR A 247 9.90 11.01 -15.81
CA THR A 247 8.49 11.13 -16.20
C THR A 247 8.05 12.58 -16.28
N THR A 248 7.27 12.91 -17.31
CA THR A 248 6.73 14.26 -17.55
C THR A 248 5.23 14.19 -17.89
N PRO A 249 4.34 14.88 -17.15
CA PRO A 249 4.62 15.57 -15.89
C PRO A 249 5.06 14.57 -14.80
N PRO A 250 5.67 15.05 -13.70
CA PRO A 250 6.03 14.18 -12.60
C PRO A 250 4.80 13.43 -12.05
N GLN A 251 5.03 12.23 -11.50
CA GLN A 251 3.99 11.27 -11.09
C GLN A 251 3.14 11.73 -9.88
N ASP A 252 3.45 12.88 -9.30
CA ASP A 252 2.75 13.49 -8.16
C ASP A 252 1.59 14.39 -8.59
N VAL A 253 1.71 15.21 -9.65
CA VAL A 253 0.72 16.24 -10.00
C VAL A 253 -0.63 15.64 -10.37
N ARG A 254 -0.64 14.58 -11.20
CA ARG A 254 -1.88 13.91 -11.62
C ARG A 254 -2.54 13.21 -10.43
N PHE A 255 -1.72 12.55 -9.61
CA PHE A 255 -2.17 11.86 -8.42
C PHE A 255 -2.82 12.83 -7.42
N LEU A 256 -2.12 13.91 -7.06
CA LEU A 256 -2.63 14.89 -6.11
C LEU A 256 -3.95 15.48 -6.59
N ARG A 257 -4.04 15.92 -7.85
CA ARG A 257 -5.31 16.44 -8.42
C ARG A 257 -6.43 15.40 -8.40
N MET A 258 -6.13 14.12 -8.60
CA MET A 258 -7.11 13.05 -8.49
C MET A 258 -7.70 12.98 -7.09
N LEU A 259 -6.94 13.26 -6.02
CA LEU A 259 -7.44 13.22 -4.64
C LEU A 259 -8.42 14.35 -4.27
N ASP A 260 -8.58 15.38 -5.10
CA ASP A 260 -9.50 16.49 -4.75
C ASP A 260 -10.93 15.98 -4.57
N GLY A 261 -11.53 16.29 -3.41
CA GLY A 261 -12.84 15.81 -3.00
C GLY A 261 -12.88 14.41 -2.39
N LEU A 262 -11.74 13.73 -2.23
CA LEU A 262 -11.70 12.43 -1.56
C LEU A 262 -12.16 12.55 -0.10
N PRO A 263 -13.16 11.78 0.38
CA PRO A 263 -13.57 11.82 1.78
C PRO A 263 -12.43 11.42 2.73
N TYR A 264 -12.24 12.17 3.82
CA TYR A 264 -11.17 11.99 4.79
C TYR A 264 -11.73 11.71 6.19
N GLY A 265 -11.22 10.68 6.85
CA GLY A 265 -11.68 10.26 8.18
C GLY A 265 -13.15 9.80 8.21
N GLN A 266 -13.70 9.71 9.43
CA GLN A 266 -15.09 9.29 9.69
C GLN A 266 -16.11 10.42 9.51
N GLY A 267 -15.66 11.68 9.48
CA GLY A 267 -16.52 12.86 9.49
C GLY A 267 -16.86 13.41 8.11
N ARG A 268 -17.49 14.59 8.10
CA ARG A 268 -17.76 15.39 6.90
C ARG A 268 -16.53 16.19 6.50
N GLN A 269 -15.43 15.52 6.21
CA GLN A 269 -14.19 16.14 5.75
C GLN A 269 -13.76 15.57 4.41
N VAL A 270 -13.10 16.39 3.61
CA VAL A 270 -12.56 16.00 2.29
C VAL A 270 -11.15 16.54 2.12
N ILE A 271 -10.38 15.87 1.27
CA ILE A 271 -9.13 16.38 0.74
C ILE A 271 -9.43 17.49 -0.27
N ARG A 272 -8.76 18.64 -0.12
CA ARG A 272 -8.66 19.69 -1.13
C ARG A 272 -7.22 19.88 -1.54
N ILE A 273 -7.02 20.13 -2.83
CA ILE A 273 -5.70 20.38 -3.38
C ILE A 273 -5.50 21.88 -3.55
N ALA A 274 -4.53 22.42 -2.82
CA ALA A 274 -4.12 23.81 -2.92
C ALA A 274 -2.82 23.94 -3.69
N THR A 275 -2.68 25.02 -4.46
CA THR A 275 -1.39 25.43 -5.05
C THR A 275 -0.69 26.39 -4.10
N VAL A 276 0.57 26.10 -3.78
CA VAL A 276 1.38 26.92 -2.88
C VAL A 276 1.67 28.28 -3.54
N GLY A 277 1.25 29.37 -2.89
CA GLY A 277 1.56 30.73 -3.30
C GLY A 277 2.92 31.23 -2.78
N PRO A 278 3.45 32.35 -3.31
CA PRO A 278 4.77 32.88 -2.93
C PRO A 278 4.94 33.27 -1.45
N ARG A 279 3.83 33.42 -0.70
CA ARG A 279 3.81 33.78 0.72
C ARG A 279 3.27 32.66 1.61
N ASP A 280 2.90 31.53 1.02
CA ASP A 280 2.38 30.42 1.79
C ASP A 280 3.52 29.71 2.53
N THR A 281 3.31 29.47 3.81
CA THR A 281 4.13 28.63 4.69
C THR A 281 3.31 27.45 5.20
N VAL A 282 3.99 26.47 5.81
CA VAL A 282 3.35 25.37 6.56
C VAL A 282 2.29 25.90 7.52
N ASP A 283 2.58 26.97 8.27
CA ASP A 283 1.62 27.59 9.21
C ASP A 283 0.39 28.16 8.52
N THR A 284 0.59 28.96 7.48
CA THR A 284 -0.53 29.64 6.80
C THR A 284 -1.48 28.68 6.09
N LEU A 285 -0.96 27.54 5.64
CA LEU A 285 -1.74 26.50 4.95
C LEU A 285 -2.37 25.53 5.93
N SER A 286 -1.62 25.06 6.94
CA SER A 286 -2.16 24.16 7.97
C SER A 286 -3.27 24.82 8.79
N ALA A 287 -3.21 26.14 9.02
CA ALA A 287 -4.28 26.88 9.69
C ALA A 287 -5.67 26.73 9.00
N ARG A 288 -5.68 26.47 7.69
CA ARG A 288 -6.90 26.27 6.88
C ARG A 288 -7.51 24.87 7.07
N MET A 289 -6.80 23.94 7.70
CA MET A 289 -7.28 22.58 7.89
C MET A 289 -8.33 22.49 9.00
N ALA A 290 -9.18 21.47 8.92
CA ALA A 290 -10.15 21.12 9.94
C ALA A 290 -9.55 20.21 11.04
N GLY A 291 -10.12 20.28 12.24
CA GLY A 291 -9.75 19.44 13.38
C GLY A 291 -8.53 19.94 14.16
N ASP A 292 -8.09 19.10 15.09
CA ASP A 292 -6.88 19.32 15.91
C ASP A 292 -5.62 18.80 15.18
N THR A 293 -4.45 19.10 15.75
CA THR A 293 -3.12 18.72 15.21
C THR A 293 -2.92 19.12 13.75
N LYS A 294 -3.45 20.29 13.36
CA LYS A 294 -3.50 20.75 11.97
C LYS A 294 -2.14 20.80 11.32
N ARG A 295 -1.13 21.32 12.04
CA ARG A 295 0.24 21.46 11.55
C ARG A 295 0.88 20.10 11.32
N GLU A 296 0.82 19.22 12.31
CA GLU A 296 1.38 17.87 12.22
C GLU A 296 0.69 17.07 11.12
N ARG A 297 -0.63 17.16 11.02
CA ARG A 297 -1.41 16.52 9.94
C ARG A 297 -1.04 17.07 8.57
N PHE A 298 -0.85 18.38 8.44
CA PHE A 298 -0.39 18.99 7.20
C PHE A 298 0.97 18.42 6.77
N MET A 299 1.91 18.34 7.72
CA MET A 299 3.25 17.82 7.45
C MET A 299 3.20 16.35 7.03
N VAL A 300 2.51 15.50 7.80
CA VAL A 300 2.36 14.06 7.52
C VAL A 300 1.71 13.83 6.15
N LEU A 301 0.57 14.48 5.88
CA LEU A 301 -0.11 14.29 4.59
C LEU A 301 0.77 14.71 3.43
N ASN A 302 1.51 15.81 3.56
CA ASN A 302 2.31 16.35 2.46
C ASN A 302 3.76 15.83 2.43
N GLY A 303 4.09 14.79 3.21
CA GLY A 303 5.42 14.19 3.22
C GLY A 303 6.53 15.15 3.67
N LEU A 304 6.21 16.11 4.53
CA LEU A 304 7.16 17.10 5.02
C LEU A 304 7.80 16.63 6.33
N THR A 305 9.12 16.64 6.37
CA THR A 305 9.92 16.23 7.55
C THR A 305 10.41 17.40 8.39
N ASP A 306 10.30 18.62 7.85
CA ASP A 306 10.78 19.85 8.46
C ASP A 306 9.98 21.07 7.95
N ASP A 307 10.32 22.24 8.48
CA ASP A 307 9.70 23.52 8.12
C ASP A 307 10.40 24.23 6.95
N ARG A 308 11.03 23.46 6.06
CA ARG A 308 11.63 24.07 4.88
C ARG A 308 10.57 24.81 4.06
N PRO A 309 10.94 25.95 3.43
CA PRO A 309 10.02 26.71 2.61
C PRO A 309 9.36 25.84 1.53
N LEU A 310 8.03 25.96 1.41
CA LEU A 310 7.26 25.29 0.37
C LEU A 310 7.56 25.94 -0.98
N ALA A 311 7.82 25.12 -1.99
CA ALA A 311 8.09 25.62 -3.34
C ALA A 311 6.80 26.23 -3.96
N PRO A 312 6.79 27.52 -4.36
CA PRO A 312 5.63 28.10 -5.03
C PRO A 312 5.26 27.34 -6.31
N GLY A 313 3.97 27.16 -6.54
CA GLY A 313 3.44 26.36 -7.65
C GLY A 313 3.32 24.86 -7.37
N SER A 314 3.94 24.34 -6.30
CA SER A 314 3.72 22.97 -5.87
C SER A 314 2.30 22.76 -5.33
N LEU A 315 1.84 21.51 -5.32
CA LEU A 315 0.50 21.14 -4.84
C LEU A 315 0.60 20.54 -3.44
N VAL A 316 -0.36 20.88 -2.57
CA VAL A 316 -0.48 20.33 -1.23
C VAL A 316 -1.92 19.92 -0.93
N LYS A 317 -2.07 18.93 -0.05
CA LYS A 317 -3.33 18.43 0.48
C LYS A 317 -3.71 19.20 1.74
N LEU A 318 -4.96 19.64 1.77
CA LEU A 318 -5.63 20.21 2.93
C LEU A 318 -6.84 19.36 3.28
N VAL A 319 -7.06 19.09 4.56
CA VAL A 319 -8.29 18.48 5.06
C VAL A 319 -9.24 19.59 5.43
N VAL A 320 -10.39 19.70 4.76
CA VAL A 320 -11.39 20.75 5.02
C VAL A 320 -12.75 20.14 5.30
N ALA A 321 -13.65 20.92 5.89
CA ALA A 321 -15.05 20.52 6.01
C ALA A 321 -15.71 20.40 4.62
N ALA A 322 -16.56 19.39 4.45
CA ALA A 322 -17.24 19.04 3.21
C ALA A 322 -18.63 19.67 3.07
#